data_AF-A0A430HIZ8-F1
#
_entry.id   AF-A0A430HIZ8-F1
#
_cell.length_a   1.000
_cell.length_b   1.000
_cell.length_c   1.000
_cell.angle_alpha   90.00
_cell.angle_beta   90.00
_cell.angle_gamma   90.00
#
_symmetry.space_group_name_H-M   'P 1'
#
loop_
_entity.id
_entity.type
_entity.pdbx_description
1 polymer ?
#
loop_
_entity_poly.entity_id
_entity_poly.type
_entity_poly.pdbx_seq_one_letter_code
_entity_poly.pdbx_strand_id
1 'polypeptide(L)'
;MSISHATFNHALRIPLAAEVHSRPSLRLNGPETLTHLAVYARAEGDADAHQLASQNQLLAALCRHFGVAPPHPEARYFFHDFGNVRLQWESHTEFSTYTFAEQRAHPVAAEHAFEQVPLRHVPEEWLLGLEGKVMAATHVTLQQVSASLTEMRHVFAGNLLVGCDSQNFAKVWTDFAIAPDGFGRVVIQDLGMQYQQAGRLVQRVLEIETYRMMALLGLPQAQQAAPVLNNIEAELARLSAGMSDAGDGAADGPDDERELLHKITVLAARMEKLALENSYRFAASKAYYRLVQARIEELRETRIPGVPTIREFMDRRLAPAMNTCESTERRQQALAERIGRSNDLLRTRVGIVQERQNRRILESLNARAAQQLRLQQAVEGLSVVAISYYSIGLIAYAGKAMKAAGVPLNPDMVTGAAMPVMLAVVWLGLRRMHHHVSR
;
A
#
# COMPACT_ATOMS: atom_id res chain seq x y z
N MET A 1 -25.44 19.82 -47.92
CA MET A 1 -25.15 18.46 -47.38
C MET A 1 -25.55 18.44 -45.92
N SER A 2 -26.56 17.68 -45.54
CA SER A 2 -26.87 17.42 -44.13
C SER A 2 -25.83 16.43 -43.62
N ILE A 3 -24.94 16.87 -42.73
CA ILE A 3 -23.99 15.98 -42.08
C ILE A 3 -24.81 15.08 -41.15
N SER A 4 -24.76 13.76 -41.37
CA SER A 4 -25.29 12.80 -40.40
C SER A 4 -24.46 12.91 -39.12
N HIS A 5 -25.00 13.61 -38.12
CA HIS A 5 -24.31 13.89 -36.86
C HIS A 5 -23.91 12.62 -36.10
N ALA A 6 -24.58 11.48 -36.37
CA ALA A 6 -24.28 10.18 -35.79
C ALA A 6 -22.93 9.61 -36.27
N THR A 7 -22.53 9.87 -37.51
CA THR A 7 -21.22 9.44 -38.07
C THR A 7 -20.14 10.50 -37.96
N PHE A 8 -20.51 11.76 -37.68
CA PHE A 8 -19.59 12.88 -37.55
C PHE A 8 -18.92 12.99 -36.17
N ASN A 9 -19.61 12.52 -35.12
CA ASN A 9 -19.13 12.65 -33.76
C ASN A 9 -18.48 11.35 -33.27
N HIS A 10 -17.30 11.48 -32.64
CA HIS A 10 -16.77 10.43 -31.79
C HIS A 10 -17.79 10.09 -30.69
N ALA A 11 -17.99 8.80 -30.39
CA ALA A 11 -19.01 8.32 -29.45
C ALA A 11 -18.90 8.99 -28.06
N LEU A 12 -17.67 9.23 -27.60
CA LEU A 12 -17.41 9.89 -26.30
C LEU A 12 -17.47 11.43 -26.32
N ARG A 13 -17.64 12.09 -27.49
CA ARG A 13 -17.60 13.57 -27.56
C ARG A 13 -18.65 14.20 -26.65
N ILE A 14 -19.89 13.73 -26.72
CA ILE A 14 -21.01 14.28 -25.93
C ILE A 14 -20.85 13.93 -24.44
N PRO A 15 -20.62 12.66 -24.04
CA PRO A 15 -20.37 12.33 -22.63
C PRO A 15 -19.22 13.11 -22.00
N LEU A 16 -18.07 13.22 -22.67
CA LEU A 16 -16.91 13.95 -22.14
C LEU A 16 -17.16 15.46 -22.07
N ALA A 17 -17.87 16.04 -23.05
CA ALA A 17 -18.25 17.45 -22.98
C ALA A 17 -19.27 17.73 -21.87
N ALA A 18 -20.19 16.79 -21.62
CA ALA A 18 -21.15 16.87 -20.52
C ALA A 18 -20.47 16.75 -19.16
N GLU A 19 -19.43 15.90 -19.03
CA GLU A 19 -18.67 15.72 -17.79
C GLU A 19 -18.11 17.05 -17.26
N VAL A 20 -17.54 17.89 -18.15
CA VAL A 20 -16.96 19.19 -17.78
C VAL A 20 -18.02 20.16 -17.21
N HIS A 21 -19.28 20.03 -17.64
CA HIS A 21 -20.38 20.90 -17.22
C HIS A 21 -21.29 20.27 -16.17
N SER A 22 -20.96 19.06 -15.69
CA SER A 22 -21.85 18.25 -14.86
C SER A 22 -22.00 18.76 -13.42
N ARG A 23 -21.13 19.68 -12.97
CA ARG A 23 -21.08 20.18 -11.58
C ARG A 23 -21.00 21.72 -11.53
N PRO A 24 -22.06 22.43 -11.94
CA PRO A 24 -22.08 23.89 -11.84
C PRO A 24 -22.16 24.35 -10.37
N SER A 25 -21.48 25.45 -10.06
CA SER A 25 -21.60 26.11 -8.76
C SER A 25 -23.01 26.60 -8.50
N LEU A 26 -23.42 26.58 -7.23
CA LEU A 26 -24.70 27.08 -6.78
C LEU A 26 -24.89 28.55 -7.19
N ARG A 27 -26.06 28.89 -7.72
CA ARG A 27 -26.40 30.28 -8.05
C ARG A 27 -26.87 30.99 -6.80
N LEU A 28 -25.98 31.78 -6.20
CA LEU A 28 -26.22 32.52 -4.97
C LEU A 28 -26.40 34.01 -5.26
N ASN A 29 -27.47 34.60 -4.73
CA ASN A 29 -27.74 36.03 -4.75
C ASN A 29 -27.98 36.50 -3.31
N GLY A 30 -26.96 37.11 -2.69
CA GLY A 30 -27.02 37.54 -1.30
C GLY A 30 -28.19 38.50 -1.00
N PRO A 31 -28.70 38.55 0.24
CA PRO A 31 -28.23 37.79 1.40
C PRO A 31 -28.76 36.34 1.42
N GLU A 32 -27.88 35.38 1.71
CA GLU A 32 -28.23 33.96 1.78
C GLU A 32 -27.51 33.26 2.94
N THR A 33 -28.09 32.17 3.42
CA THR A 33 -27.44 31.26 4.37
C THR A 33 -27.39 29.85 3.85
N LEU A 34 -26.31 29.15 4.16
CA LEU A 34 -26.07 27.80 3.72
C LEU A 34 -25.75 26.88 4.89
N THR A 35 -26.15 25.62 4.76
CA THR A 35 -25.68 24.51 5.59
C THR A 35 -25.07 23.48 4.66
N HIS A 36 -23.80 23.15 4.89
CA HIS A 36 -23.07 22.16 4.13
C HIS A 36 -22.75 20.96 5.02
N LEU A 37 -22.98 19.76 4.50
CA LEU A 37 -22.65 18.49 5.13
C LEU A 37 -21.83 17.65 4.17
N ALA A 38 -20.63 17.23 4.56
CA ALA A 38 -19.85 16.22 3.88
C ALA A 38 -20.03 14.88 4.60
N VAL A 39 -20.76 13.95 3.98
CA VAL A 39 -21.11 12.64 4.52
C VAL A 39 -20.13 11.60 3.97
N TYR A 40 -19.27 11.10 4.85
CA TYR A 40 -18.28 10.08 4.55
C TYR A 40 -18.94 8.72 4.36
N ALA A 41 -18.78 8.13 3.19
CA ALA A 41 -19.56 6.95 2.81
C ALA A 41 -18.78 5.64 2.91
N ARG A 42 -17.49 5.67 3.29
CA ARG A 42 -16.67 4.46 3.34
C ARG A 42 -16.81 3.76 4.69
N ALA A 43 -17.44 2.59 4.68
CA ALA A 43 -17.22 1.56 5.69
C ALA A 43 -15.95 0.76 5.33
N GLU A 44 -15.18 0.32 6.32
CA GLU A 44 -14.00 -0.53 6.08
C GLU A 44 -14.43 -1.82 5.36
N GLY A 45 -13.91 -2.04 4.14
CA GLY A 45 -14.07 -3.30 3.40
C GLY A 45 -15.14 -3.33 2.30
N ASP A 46 -15.92 -2.28 2.10
CA ASP A 46 -16.96 -2.25 1.05
C ASP A 46 -16.40 -1.88 -0.34
N ALA A 47 -16.94 -2.54 -1.37
CA ALA A 47 -16.66 -2.21 -2.77
C ALA A 47 -17.37 -0.92 -3.20
N ASP A 48 -16.74 -0.14 -4.09
CA ASP A 48 -17.22 1.17 -4.58
C ASP A 48 -18.71 1.20 -5.01
N ALA A 49 -19.24 0.07 -5.52
CA ALA A 49 -20.63 -0.04 -5.95
C ALA A 49 -21.65 0.02 -4.78
N HIS A 50 -21.33 -0.58 -3.63
CA HIS A 50 -22.18 -0.52 -2.43
C HIS A 50 -22.22 0.89 -1.83
N GLN A 51 -21.11 1.63 -1.98
CA GLN A 51 -20.99 3.00 -1.50
C GLN A 51 -21.86 3.98 -2.30
N LEU A 52 -21.86 3.91 -3.63
CA LEU A 52 -22.73 4.75 -4.44
C LEU A 52 -24.22 4.44 -4.19
N ALA A 53 -24.55 3.16 -4.01
CA ALA A 53 -25.92 2.75 -3.71
C ALA A 53 -26.42 3.34 -2.37
N SER A 54 -25.62 3.30 -1.31
CA SER A 54 -26.00 3.86 -0.01
C SER A 54 -26.12 5.39 -0.05
N GLN A 55 -25.21 6.09 -0.73
CA GLN A 55 -25.30 7.53 -0.96
C GLN A 55 -26.61 7.92 -1.68
N ASN A 56 -26.96 7.18 -2.74
CA ASN A 56 -28.20 7.41 -3.47
C ASN A 56 -29.44 7.12 -2.63
N GLN A 57 -29.40 6.14 -1.73
CA GLN A 57 -30.52 5.86 -0.83
C GLN A 57 -30.77 7.02 0.13
N LEU A 58 -29.72 7.63 0.69
CA LEU A 58 -29.82 8.81 1.54
C LEU A 58 -30.43 10.00 0.78
N LEU A 59 -29.93 10.29 -0.42
CA LEU A 59 -30.50 11.34 -1.26
C LEU A 59 -31.96 11.04 -1.63
N ALA A 60 -32.27 9.81 -2.01
CA ALA A 60 -33.62 9.42 -2.39
C ALA A 60 -34.61 9.50 -1.22
N ALA A 61 -34.17 9.21 0.01
CA ALA A 61 -34.99 9.42 1.22
C ALA A 61 -35.32 10.91 1.41
N LEU A 62 -34.34 11.79 1.22
CA LEU A 62 -34.54 13.24 1.28
C LEU A 62 -35.48 13.73 0.18
N CYS A 63 -35.28 13.30 -1.07
CA CYS A 63 -36.17 13.62 -2.19
C CYS A 63 -37.61 13.16 -1.94
N ARG A 64 -37.81 11.94 -1.43
CA ARG A 64 -39.14 11.42 -1.07
C ARG A 64 -39.82 12.26 0.00
N HIS A 65 -39.08 12.71 1.02
CA HIS A 65 -39.62 13.58 2.07
C HIS A 65 -40.18 14.89 1.47
N PHE A 66 -39.48 15.48 0.51
CA PHE A 66 -39.93 16.70 -0.19
C PHE A 66 -40.89 16.45 -1.37
N GLY A 67 -41.30 15.19 -1.62
CA GLY A 67 -42.21 14.85 -2.72
C GLY A 67 -41.59 15.00 -4.13
N VAL A 68 -40.26 14.91 -4.24
CA VAL A 68 -39.51 15.09 -5.49
C VAL A 68 -38.96 13.74 -5.97
N ALA A 69 -38.92 13.55 -7.29
CA ALA A 69 -38.31 12.36 -7.88
C ALA A 69 -36.78 12.38 -7.67
N PRO A 70 -36.18 11.28 -7.15
CA PRO A 70 -34.73 11.20 -7.01
C PRO A 70 -34.03 11.16 -8.37
N PRO A 71 -32.75 11.55 -8.46
CA PRO A 71 -31.99 11.45 -9.70
C PRO A 71 -31.73 9.98 -10.09
N HIS A 72 -31.20 9.80 -11.31
CA HIS A 72 -30.75 8.48 -11.78
C HIS A 72 -29.69 7.89 -10.81
N PRO A 73 -29.66 6.56 -10.56
CA PRO A 73 -28.69 5.95 -9.65
C PRO A 73 -27.20 6.16 -10.00
N GLU A 74 -26.90 6.50 -11.25
CA GLU A 74 -25.52 6.82 -11.67
C GLU A 74 -25.21 8.33 -11.64
N ALA A 75 -26.18 9.16 -11.22
CA ALA A 75 -25.98 10.60 -11.14
C ALA A 75 -24.92 10.92 -10.07
N ARG A 76 -24.01 11.84 -10.41
CA ARG A 76 -23.01 12.36 -9.49
C ARG A 76 -23.28 13.77 -9.01
N TYR A 77 -24.35 14.37 -9.52
CA TYR A 77 -24.78 15.72 -9.21
C TYR A 77 -26.30 15.75 -9.21
N PHE A 78 -26.88 16.46 -8.26
CA PHE A 78 -28.30 16.72 -8.19
C PHE A 78 -28.53 18.12 -7.62
N PHE A 79 -29.38 18.90 -8.29
CA PHE A 79 -29.82 20.18 -7.79
C PHE A 79 -31.33 20.24 -7.84
N HIS A 80 -31.93 20.73 -6.75
CA HIS A 80 -33.37 20.97 -6.71
C HIS A 80 -33.71 22.16 -5.82
N ASP A 81 -34.72 22.93 -6.23
CA ASP A 81 -35.29 24.01 -5.44
C ASP A 81 -36.62 23.54 -4.82
N PHE A 82 -36.66 23.43 -3.48
CA PHE A 82 -37.85 23.04 -2.74
C PHE A 82 -38.72 24.25 -2.32
N GLY A 83 -38.43 25.45 -2.84
CA GLY A 83 -39.10 26.70 -2.51
C GLY A 83 -38.46 27.40 -1.32
N ASN A 84 -38.54 26.81 -0.13
CA ASN A 84 -37.95 27.40 1.09
C ASN A 84 -36.44 27.16 1.19
N VAL A 85 -35.95 26.08 0.58
CA VAL A 85 -34.54 25.69 0.60
C VAL A 85 -34.17 25.06 -0.73
N ARG A 86 -32.96 25.36 -1.20
CA ARG A 86 -32.35 24.75 -2.39
C ARG A 86 -31.31 23.74 -1.94
N LEU A 87 -31.27 22.58 -2.58
CA LEU A 87 -30.27 21.54 -2.35
C LEU A 87 -29.36 21.42 -3.56
N GLN A 88 -28.06 21.45 -3.32
CA GLN A 88 -27.04 20.93 -4.21
C GLN A 88 -26.40 19.70 -3.56
N TRP A 89 -26.48 18.56 -4.24
CA TRP A 89 -25.83 17.32 -3.86
C TRP A 89 -24.76 16.95 -4.87
N GLU A 90 -23.60 16.52 -4.37
CA GLU A 90 -22.51 16.00 -5.19
C GLU A 90 -22.00 14.68 -4.63
N SER A 91 -21.83 13.69 -5.50
CA SER A 91 -21.15 12.44 -5.18
C SER A 91 -19.68 12.52 -5.60
N HIS A 92 -18.82 12.21 -4.63
CA HIS A 92 -17.38 12.00 -4.80
C HIS A 92 -17.05 10.54 -4.47
N THR A 93 -15.82 10.14 -4.74
CA THR A 93 -15.38 8.75 -4.52
C THR A 93 -15.50 8.32 -3.06
N GLU A 94 -15.10 9.17 -2.11
CA GLU A 94 -15.10 8.79 -0.68
C GLU A 94 -16.28 9.33 0.13
N PHE A 95 -16.98 10.35 -0.36
CA PHE A 95 -18.03 11.06 0.37
C PHE A 95 -19.05 11.68 -0.58
N SER A 96 -20.19 12.09 -0.05
CA SER A 96 -21.12 12.98 -0.74
C SER A 96 -21.25 14.29 0.00
N THR A 97 -21.54 15.37 -0.71
CA THR A 97 -21.87 16.65 -0.09
C THR A 97 -23.36 16.96 -0.25
N TYR A 98 -23.92 17.58 0.77
CA TYR A 98 -25.28 18.14 0.77
C TYR A 98 -25.18 19.60 1.18
N THR A 99 -25.43 20.50 0.23
CA THR A 99 -25.42 21.93 0.46
C THR A 99 -26.84 22.47 0.36
N PHE A 100 -27.40 22.84 1.49
CA PHE A 100 -28.69 23.48 1.62
C PHE A 100 -28.50 24.99 1.61
N ALA A 101 -29.21 25.72 0.76
CA ALA A 101 -29.16 27.17 0.68
C ALA A 101 -30.55 27.78 0.81
N GLU A 102 -30.66 28.78 1.67
CA GLU A 102 -31.88 29.53 1.96
C GLU A 102 -31.61 31.01 1.68
N GLN A 103 -32.46 31.61 0.87
CA GLN A 103 -32.41 33.05 0.64
C GLN A 103 -33.01 33.78 1.85
N ARG A 104 -32.36 34.86 2.30
CA ARG A 104 -32.88 35.69 3.38
C ARG A 104 -33.67 36.87 2.83
N ALA A 105 -34.83 37.13 3.43
CA ALA A 105 -35.69 38.25 3.05
C ALA A 105 -35.05 39.62 3.37
N HIS A 106 -34.29 39.69 4.47
CA HIS A 106 -33.63 40.91 4.93
C HIS A 106 -32.19 40.63 5.36
N PRO A 107 -31.26 41.60 5.22
CA PRO A 107 -29.97 41.54 5.86
C PRO A 107 -30.12 41.36 7.38
N VAL A 108 -29.28 40.52 7.96
CA VAL A 108 -29.27 40.26 9.41
C VAL A 108 -27.99 40.83 10.00
N ALA A 109 -28.09 41.39 11.20
CA ALA A 109 -26.93 41.87 11.95
C ALA A 109 -25.93 40.73 12.13
N ALA A 110 -24.64 41.05 12.13
CA ALA A 110 -23.57 40.05 12.17
C ALA A 110 -23.70 39.10 13.38
N GLU A 111 -24.13 39.62 14.54
CA GLU A 111 -24.38 38.87 15.78
C GLU A 111 -25.42 37.75 15.63
N HIS A 112 -26.42 37.93 14.77
CA HIS A 112 -27.50 36.95 14.54
C HIS A 112 -27.29 36.17 13.22
N ALA A 113 -26.06 36.19 12.67
CA ALA A 113 -25.73 35.56 11.40
C ALA A 113 -26.15 34.09 11.31
N PHE A 114 -26.01 33.34 12.40
CA PHE A 114 -26.19 31.88 12.44
C PHE A 114 -27.46 31.42 13.19
N GLU A 115 -28.36 32.33 13.58
CA GLU A 115 -29.58 31.93 14.31
C GLU A 115 -30.61 31.20 13.43
N GLN A 116 -30.66 31.54 12.14
CA GLN A 116 -31.56 30.92 11.17
C GLN A 116 -30.77 30.25 10.06
N VAL A 117 -30.47 28.97 10.23
CA VAL A 117 -29.71 28.18 9.26
C VAL A 117 -30.62 27.20 8.51
N PRO A 118 -30.32 26.89 7.24
CA PRO A 118 -31.13 26.00 6.41
C PRO A 118 -31.40 24.62 7.01
N LEU A 119 -30.56 24.17 7.95
CA LEU A 119 -30.70 22.88 8.64
C LEU A 119 -32.11 22.68 9.23
N ARG A 120 -32.81 23.76 9.64
CA ARG A 120 -34.20 23.71 10.14
C ARG A 120 -35.21 23.13 9.17
N HIS A 121 -34.91 23.15 7.87
CA HIS A 121 -35.75 22.58 6.82
C HIS A 121 -35.43 21.11 6.55
N VAL A 122 -34.34 20.58 7.12
CA VAL A 122 -33.91 19.19 6.92
C VAL A 122 -34.59 18.30 7.96
N PRO A 123 -35.18 17.16 7.55
CA PRO A 123 -35.87 16.27 8.48
C PRO A 123 -34.92 15.70 9.54
N GLU A 124 -35.31 15.74 10.81
CA GLU A 124 -34.51 15.22 11.91
C GLU A 124 -34.21 13.72 11.74
N GLU A 125 -35.20 12.92 11.33
CA GLU A 125 -35.01 11.49 11.04
C GLU A 125 -33.93 11.24 9.98
N TRP A 126 -33.83 12.11 8.98
CA TRP A 126 -32.80 12.01 7.95
C TRP A 126 -31.41 12.34 8.50
N LEU A 127 -31.31 13.37 9.35
CA LEU A 127 -30.06 13.74 10.03
C LEU A 127 -29.57 12.62 10.96
N LEU A 128 -30.48 12.00 11.72
CA LEU A 128 -30.16 10.85 12.57
C LEU A 128 -29.71 9.64 11.73
N GLY A 129 -30.28 9.46 10.54
CA GLY A 129 -29.88 8.44 9.57
C GLY A 129 -28.46 8.60 8.99
N LEU A 130 -27.77 9.71 9.27
CA LEU A 130 -26.35 9.87 8.90
C LEU A 130 -25.41 9.08 9.81
N GLU A 131 -25.85 8.61 10.98
CA GLU A 131 -25.14 7.61 11.82
C GLU A 131 -23.66 7.92 12.09
N GLY A 132 -23.31 9.17 12.42
CA GLY A 132 -21.93 9.57 12.73
C GLY A 132 -20.98 9.66 11.52
N LYS A 133 -21.52 9.60 10.30
CA LYS A 133 -20.75 9.67 9.05
C LYS A 133 -20.42 11.10 8.59
N VAL A 134 -20.79 12.12 9.35
CA VAL A 134 -20.54 13.52 8.98
C VAL A 134 -19.07 13.86 9.24
N MET A 135 -18.30 14.06 8.16
CA MET A 135 -16.87 14.39 8.22
C MET A 135 -16.62 15.90 8.35
N ALA A 136 -17.46 16.69 7.70
CA ALA A 136 -17.42 18.14 7.79
C ALA A 136 -18.86 18.68 7.79
N ALA A 137 -19.11 19.67 8.62
CA ALA A 137 -20.39 20.34 8.73
C ALA A 137 -20.13 21.84 8.87
N THR A 138 -20.75 22.66 8.03
CA THR A 138 -20.43 24.10 7.99
C THR A 138 -21.65 24.94 7.70
N HIS A 139 -21.88 25.96 8.51
CA HIS A 139 -22.80 27.04 8.19
C HIS A 139 -22.05 28.18 7.52
N VAL A 140 -22.61 28.68 6.41
CA VAL A 140 -22.11 29.86 5.71
C VAL A 140 -23.17 30.94 5.73
N THR A 141 -22.80 32.16 6.09
CA THR A 141 -23.63 33.34 5.83
C THR A 141 -23.00 34.17 4.72
N LEU A 142 -23.79 34.50 3.71
CA LEU A 142 -23.44 35.42 2.64
C LEU A 142 -24.20 36.72 2.90
N GLN A 143 -23.49 37.75 3.32
CA GLN A 143 -24.07 39.04 3.70
C GLN A 143 -23.59 40.16 2.78
N GLN A 144 -24.46 41.13 2.49
CA GLN A 144 -24.13 42.34 1.72
C GLN A 144 -23.66 43.51 2.60
N VAL A 145 -23.52 43.27 3.91
CA VAL A 145 -23.08 44.27 4.88
C VAL A 145 -21.63 44.00 5.25
N SER A 146 -20.78 45.01 5.03
CA SER A 146 -19.41 45.01 5.54
C SER A 146 -19.45 45.13 7.07
N ALA A 147 -18.81 44.19 7.75
CA ALA A 147 -18.62 44.24 9.20
C ALA A 147 -17.13 44.36 9.52
N SER A 148 -16.83 45.09 10.58
CA SER A 148 -15.50 45.31 11.13
C SER A 148 -14.92 44.04 11.75
N LEU A 149 -13.59 44.06 11.95
CA LEU A 149 -12.90 42.99 12.69
C LEU A 149 -13.47 42.80 14.10
N THR A 150 -13.86 43.88 14.77
CA THR A 150 -14.43 43.82 16.13
C THR A 150 -15.77 43.08 16.15
N GLU A 151 -16.65 43.36 15.19
CA GLU A 151 -17.92 42.65 15.04
C GLU A 151 -17.69 41.18 14.72
N MET A 152 -16.79 40.86 13.79
CA MET A 152 -16.45 39.47 13.47
C MET A 152 -15.89 38.74 14.70
N ARG A 153 -15.08 39.37 15.55
CA ARG A 153 -14.60 38.74 16.79
C ARG A 153 -15.76 38.37 17.72
N HIS A 154 -16.82 39.17 17.76
CA HIS A 154 -18.01 38.84 18.54
C HIS A 154 -18.77 37.64 17.96
N VAL A 155 -18.95 37.60 16.63
CA VAL A 155 -19.60 36.50 15.91
C VAL A 155 -18.94 35.15 16.16
N PHE A 156 -17.61 35.13 16.27
CA PHE A 156 -16.81 33.93 16.54
C PHE A 156 -16.38 33.82 18.01
N ALA A 157 -17.13 34.41 18.94
CA ALA A 157 -16.94 34.29 20.39
C ALA A 157 -15.50 34.56 20.89
N GLY A 158 -14.75 35.43 20.20
CA GLY A 158 -13.39 35.81 20.55
C GLY A 158 -12.30 34.84 20.12
N ASN A 159 -12.63 33.78 19.35
CA ASN A 159 -11.66 32.83 18.80
C ASN A 159 -10.61 33.49 17.91
N LEU A 160 -9.52 32.77 17.64
CA LEU A 160 -8.53 33.19 16.65
C LEU A 160 -9.16 33.22 15.27
N LEU A 161 -9.49 34.43 14.80
CA LEU A 161 -10.03 34.62 13.47
C LEU A 161 -8.97 34.35 12.39
N VAL A 162 -9.46 33.78 11.31
CA VAL A 162 -8.77 33.60 10.04
C VAL A 162 -9.61 34.30 8.99
N GLY A 163 -8.97 35.09 8.13
CA GLY A 163 -9.71 35.82 7.12
C GLY A 163 -8.83 36.40 6.04
N CYS A 164 -9.46 36.65 4.91
CA CYS A 164 -8.81 37.24 3.74
C CYS A 164 -9.80 38.12 2.96
N ASP A 165 -9.24 39.13 2.32
CA ASP A 165 -9.88 39.79 1.19
C ASP A 165 -9.68 38.88 -0.05
N SER A 166 -10.74 38.61 -0.80
CA SER A 166 -10.69 37.88 -2.06
C SER A 166 -10.89 38.87 -3.20
N GLN A 167 -9.78 39.27 -3.83
CA GLN A 167 -9.77 40.16 -5.02
C GLN A 167 -10.58 41.46 -4.85
N ASN A 168 -10.64 42.00 -3.63
CA ASN A 168 -11.34 43.23 -3.25
C ASN A 168 -12.88 43.25 -3.47
N PHE A 169 -13.49 42.16 -3.93
CA PHE A 169 -14.95 42.07 -4.11
C PHE A 169 -15.64 41.25 -3.02
N ALA A 170 -14.87 40.58 -2.15
CA ALA A 170 -15.43 39.87 -1.00
C ALA A 170 -14.42 39.76 0.15
N LYS A 171 -14.93 39.62 1.38
CA LYS A 171 -14.15 39.18 2.54
C LYS A 171 -14.66 37.86 3.05
N VAL A 172 -13.75 36.97 3.42
CA VAL A 172 -14.06 35.67 4.02
C VAL A 172 -13.52 35.65 5.45
N TRP A 173 -14.34 35.17 6.37
CA TRP A 173 -14.01 35.05 7.79
C TRP A 173 -14.41 33.67 8.31
N THR A 174 -13.54 33.06 9.09
CA THR A 174 -13.78 31.81 9.81
C THR A 174 -12.83 31.71 11.00
N ASP A 175 -13.10 30.85 11.96
CA ASP A 175 -12.15 30.45 13.01
C ASP A 175 -11.70 29.00 12.86
N PHE A 176 -12.24 28.29 11.85
CA PHE A 176 -12.03 26.87 11.61
C PHE A 176 -12.33 25.96 12.81
N ALA A 177 -13.06 26.47 13.81
CA ALA A 177 -13.47 25.73 14.99
C ALA A 177 -14.88 25.17 14.79
N ILE A 178 -15.20 24.12 15.53
CA ILE A 178 -16.55 23.58 15.63
C ILE A 178 -17.26 24.34 16.74
N ALA A 179 -18.34 25.03 16.39
CA ALA A 179 -19.17 25.74 17.36
C ALA A 179 -19.99 24.74 18.22
N PRO A 180 -20.63 25.17 19.32
CA PRO A 180 -21.39 24.28 20.22
C PRO A 180 -22.55 23.53 19.56
N ASP A 181 -23.03 24.00 18.40
CA ASP A 181 -24.04 23.35 17.57
C ASP A 181 -23.48 22.18 16.73
N GLY A 182 -22.15 21.97 16.72
CA GLY A 182 -21.49 20.93 15.96
C GLY A 182 -21.04 21.36 14.56
N PHE A 183 -21.18 22.64 14.20
CA PHE A 183 -20.87 23.15 12.85
C PHE A 183 -19.70 24.13 12.86
N GLY A 184 -18.88 24.07 11.82
CA GLY A 184 -17.98 25.16 11.47
C GLY A 184 -18.76 26.39 11.00
N ARG A 185 -18.17 27.58 11.15
CA ARG A 185 -18.80 28.84 10.76
C ARG A 185 -17.96 29.61 9.76
N VAL A 186 -18.62 30.15 8.74
CA VAL A 186 -18.01 31.01 7.73
C VAL A 186 -18.92 32.21 7.49
N VAL A 187 -18.33 33.40 7.50
CA VAL A 187 -18.99 34.64 7.07
C VAL A 187 -18.33 35.11 5.79
N ILE A 188 -19.12 35.32 4.75
CA ILE A 188 -18.70 35.91 3.48
C ILE A 188 -19.41 37.24 3.32
N GLN A 189 -18.63 38.31 3.21
CA GLN A 189 -19.12 39.65 2.96
C GLN A 189 -18.99 39.93 1.47
N ASP A 190 -20.12 40.21 0.82
CA ASP A 190 -20.17 40.65 -0.56
C ASP A 190 -19.88 42.16 -0.65
N LEU A 191 -18.79 42.50 -1.34
CA LEU A 191 -18.33 43.88 -1.57
C LEU A 191 -18.45 44.28 -3.04
N GLY A 192 -19.28 43.58 -3.82
CA GLY A 192 -19.48 43.84 -5.26
C GLY A 192 -19.25 42.64 -6.14
N MET A 193 -19.59 41.43 -5.66
CA MET A 193 -19.57 40.21 -6.45
C MET A 193 -20.55 40.30 -7.61
N GLN A 194 -20.11 39.82 -8.77
CA GLN A 194 -20.84 39.82 -10.02
C GLN A 194 -21.12 38.40 -10.50
N TYR A 195 -22.27 38.23 -11.17
CA TYR A 195 -22.67 36.97 -11.77
C TYR A 195 -22.57 35.81 -10.74
N GLN A 196 -21.95 34.70 -11.11
CA GLN A 196 -21.79 33.52 -10.26
C GLN A 196 -20.55 33.57 -9.34
N GLN A 197 -20.00 34.76 -9.05
CA GLN A 197 -18.82 34.88 -8.17
C GLN A 197 -19.11 34.38 -6.75
N ALA A 198 -20.26 34.72 -6.18
CA ALA A 198 -20.66 34.27 -4.84
C ALA A 198 -20.72 32.74 -4.74
N GLY A 199 -21.37 32.08 -5.71
CA GLY A 199 -21.42 30.63 -5.81
C GLY A 199 -20.06 29.96 -5.84
N ARG A 200 -19.16 30.43 -6.71
CA ARG A 200 -17.79 29.91 -6.82
C ARG A 200 -16.97 30.15 -5.55
N LEU A 201 -17.11 31.32 -4.92
CA LEU A 201 -16.39 31.64 -3.69
C LEU A 201 -16.84 30.75 -2.53
N VAL A 202 -18.16 30.63 -2.32
CA VAL A 202 -18.74 29.75 -1.30
C VAL A 202 -18.31 28.30 -1.53
N GLN A 203 -18.41 27.81 -2.76
CA GLN A 203 -17.98 26.46 -3.11
C GLN A 203 -16.49 26.23 -2.76
N ARG A 204 -15.60 27.17 -3.11
CA ARG A 204 -14.17 27.05 -2.77
C ARG A 204 -13.93 26.97 -1.27
N VAL A 205 -14.63 27.80 -0.48
CA VAL A 205 -14.47 27.79 0.98
C VAL A 205 -14.99 26.48 1.59
N LEU A 206 -16.13 25.99 1.14
CA LEU A 206 -16.68 24.70 1.56
C LEU A 206 -15.79 23.52 1.14
N GLU A 207 -15.20 23.59 -0.04
CA GLU A 207 -14.23 22.60 -0.53
C GLU A 207 -12.93 22.63 0.29
N ILE A 208 -12.42 23.80 0.68
CA ILE A 208 -11.27 23.91 1.58
C ILE A 208 -11.58 23.20 2.90
N GLU A 209 -12.75 23.45 3.48
CA GLU A 209 -13.14 22.83 4.75
C GLU A 209 -13.25 21.31 4.64
N THR A 210 -13.98 20.85 3.62
CA THR A 210 -14.20 19.41 3.38
C THR A 210 -12.88 18.70 3.08
N TYR A 211 -12.10 19.20 2.12
CA TYR A 211 -10.85 18.54 1.72
C TYR A 211 -9.79 18.61 2.80
N ARG A 212 -9.79 19.61 3.68
CA ARG A 212 -8.92 19.63 4.86
C ARG A 212 -9.22 18.46 5.79
N MET A 213 -10.49 18.23 6.11
CA MET A 213 -10.89 17.12 6.98
C MET A 213 -10.55 15.78 6.34
N MET A 214 -10.82 15.64 5.03
CA MET A 214 -10.45 14.43 4.26
C MET A 214 -8.93 14.20 4.21
N ALA A 215 -8.14 15.27 4.06
CA ALA A 215 -6.69 15.18 4.09
C ALA A 215 -6.19 14.68 5.44
N LEU A 216 -6.76 15.17 6.54
CA LEU A 216 -6.37 14.81 7.91
C LEU A 216 -6.64 13.35 8.29
N LEU A 217 -7.48 12.62 7.55
CA LEU A 217 -7.73 11.18 7.80
C LEU A 217 -6.47 10.30 7.71
N GLY A 218 -5.40 10.77 7.04
CA GLY A 218 -4.12 10.06 7.00
C GLY A 218 -3.30 10.20 8.27
N LEU A 219 -3.52 11.24 9.08
CA LEU A 219 -2.71 11.49 10.27
C LEU A 219 -2.85 10.39 11.34
N PRO A 220 -4.07 9.93 11.72
CA PRO A 220 -4.20 8.83 12.67
C PRO A 220 -3.52 7.55 12.19
N GLN A 221 -3.61 7.24 10.89
CA GLN A 221 -2.93 6.08 10.31
C GLN A 221 -1.40 6.20 10.39
N ALA A 222 -0.84 7.38 10.11
CA ALA A 222 0.58 7.62 10.27
C ALA A 222 1.04 7.46 11.73
N GLN A 223 0.25 7.95 12.68
CA GLN A 223 0.53 7.81 14.12
C GLN A 223 0.47 6.36 14.58
N GLN A 224 -0.46 5.56 14.06
CA GLN A 224 -0.57 4.12 14.35
C GLN A 224 0.55 3.30 13.68
N ALA A 225 0.96 3.67 12.46
CA ALA A 225 2.03 3.00 11.74
C ALA A 225 3.42 3.27 12.34
N ALA A 226 3.64 4.44 12.94
CA ALA A 226 4.93 4.84 13.50
C ALA A 226 5.54 3.83 14.51
N PRO A 227 4.84 3.38 15.57
CA PRO A 227 5.39 2.38 16.49
C PRO A 227 5.61 1.02 15.83
N VAL A 228 4.77 0.62 14.86
CA VAL A 228 4.94 -0.64 14.12
C VAL A 228 6.23 -0.59 13.29
N LEU A 229 6.50 0.54 12.62
CA LEU A 229 7.72 0.76 11.85
C LEU A 229 8.97 0.77 12.73
N ASN A 230 8.90 1.42 13.91
CA ASN A 230 9.99 1.38 14.90
C ASN A 230 10.35 -0.07 15.28
N ASN A 231 9.33 -0.90 15.52
CA ASN A 231 9.53 -2.30 15.89
C ASN A 231 10.14 -3.13 14.75
N ILE A 232 9.63 -2.97 13.52
CA ILE A 232 10.16 -3.65 12.33
C ILE A 232 11.62 -3.25 12.09
N GLU A 233 11.94 -1.95 12.20
CA GLU A 233 13.29 -1.45 11.99
C GLU A 233 14.27 -1.97 13.05
N ALA A 234 13.87 -1.97 14.33
CA ALA A 234 14.68 -2.51 15.41
C ALA A 234 14.93 -4.02 15.26
N GLU A 235 13.90 -4.77 14.84
CA GLU A 235 14.00 -6.20 14.57
C GLU A 235 14.94 -6.49 13.39
N LEU A 236 14.80 -5.77 12.28
CA LEU A 236 15.70 -5.86 11.13
C LEU A 236 17.14 -5.52 11.50
N ALA A 237 17.38 -4.51 12.33
CA ALA A 237 18.71 -4.15 12.80
C ALA A 237 19.35 -5.29 13.61
N ARG A 238 18.60 -5.92 14.54
CA ARG A 238 19.07 -7.08 15.31
C ARG A 238 19.40 -8.28 14.41
N LEU A 239 18.52 -8.61 13.48
CA LEU A 239 18.75 -9.71 12.53
C LEU A 239 19.97 -9.43 11.65
N SER A 240 20.15 -8.16 11.23
CA SER A 240 21.30 -7.76 10.41
C SER A 240 22.62 -7.84 11.16
N ALA A 241 22.66 -7.50 12.46
CA ALA A 241 23.84 -7.66 13.29
C ALA A 241 24.22 -9.14 13.48
N GLY A 242 23.23 -10.02 13.65
CA GLY A 242 23.46 -11.47 13.70
C GLY A 242 24.08 -12.03 12.41
N MET A 243 23.75 -11.45 11.25
CA MET A 243 24.38 -11.85 9.97
C MET A 243 25.87 -11.53 9.90
N SER A 244 26.29 -10.38 10.45
CA SER A 244 27.68 -9.92 10.43
C SER A 244 28.56 -10.65 11.45
N ASP A 245 28.06 -10.92 12.66
CA ASP A 245 28.82 -11.65 13.68
C ASP A 245 29.04 -13.12 13.29
N ALA A 246 28.08 -13.73 12.58
CA ALA A 246 28.24 -15.07 12.01
C ALA A 246 29.25 -15.14 10.83
N GLY A 247 29.92 -14.04 10.50
CA GLY A 247 30.95 -13.97 9.46
C GLY A 247 32.37 -14.33 9.94
N ASP A 248 32.68 -14.11 11.23
CA ASP A 248 34.07 -14.09 11.73
C ASP A 248 34.46 -15.23 12.68
N GLY A 249 33.52 -16.04 13.15
CA GLY A 249 33.83 -17.11 14.09
C GLY A 249 32.80 -18.22 14.08
N ALA A 250 33.24 -19.41 13.67
CA ALA A 250 32.65 -20.73 13.93
C ALA A 250 31.36 -20.78 14.80
N ALA A 251 30.19 -20.85 14.16
CA ALA A 251 28.89 -21.46 14.55
C ALA A 251 27.80 -20.87 13.62
N ASP A 252 26.74 -21.53 13.13
CA ASP A 252 26.15 -22.86 13.32
C ASP A 252 25.57 -23.36 11.96
N GLY A 253 25.08 -24.61 11.89
CA GLY A 253 24.70 -25.29 10.64
C GLY A 253 23.62 -24.60 9.77
N PRO A 254 23.29 -25.17 8.59
CA PRO A 254 22.33 -24.61 7.62
C PRO A 254 20.93 -24.32 8.16
N ASP A 255 20.59 -24.77 9.37
CA ASP A 255 19.30 -24.52 10.01
C ASP A 255 19.20 -23.14 10.66
N ASP A 256 20.30 -22.55 11.15
CA ASP A 256 20.28 -21.20 11.75
C ASP A 256 20.08 -20.11 10.68
N GLU A 257 20.75 -20.26 9.52
CA GLU A 257 20.54 -19.38 8.36
C GLU A 257 19.10 -19.49 7.80
N ARG A 258 18.49 -20.67 7.85
CA ARG A 258 17.08 -20.88 7.46
C ARG A 258 16.12 -20.21 8.44
N GLU A 259 16.38 -20.30 9.74
CA GLU A 259 15.58 -19.61 10.75
C GLU A 259 15.65 -18.09 10.57
N LEU A 260 16.85 -17.56 10.29
CA LEU A 260 17.03 -16.15 10.01
C LEU A 260 16.28 -15.70 8.75
N LEU A 261 16.36 -16.48 7.67
CA LEU A 261 15.59 -16.25 6.44
C LEU A 261 14.08 -16.24 6.71
N HIS A 262 13.59 -17.16 7.54
CA HIS A 262 12.19 -17.20 7.94
C HIS A 262 11.78 -15.92 8.69
N LYS A 263 12.58 -15.46 9.66
CA LYS A 263 12.33 -14.22 10.41
C LYS A 263 12.28 -12.99 9.49
N ILE A 264 13.20 -12.87 8.53
CA ILE A 264 13.17 -11.77 7.54
C ILE A 264 11.94 -11.87 6.63
N THR A 265 11.54 -13.07 6.22
CA THR A 265 10.33 -13.27 5.41
C THR A 265 9.07 -12.83 6.16
N VAL A 266 8.97 -13.13 7.47
CA VAL A 266 7.88 -12.66 8.33
C VAL A 266 7.89 -11.13 8.46
N LEU A 267 9.06 -10.51 8.60
CA LEU A 267 9.16 -9.05 8.58
C LEU A 267 8.70 -8.44 7.25
N ALA A 268 9.05 -9.04 6.11
CA ALA A 268 8.60 -8.61 4.80
C ALA A 268 7.06 -8.67 4.70
N ALA A 269 6.46 -9.78 5.13
CA ALA A 269 5.00 -9.93 5.13
C ALA A 269 4.30 -8.89 6.03
N ARG A 270 4.85 -8.60 7.21
CA ARG A 270 4.32 -7.56 8.11
C ARG A 270 4.43 -6.16 7.50
N MET A 271 5.54 -5.86 6.82
CA MET A 271 5.74 -4.60 6.13
C MET A 271 4.76 -4.45 4.96
N GLU A 272 4.60 -5.49 4.13
CA GLU A 272 3.66 -5.49 3.01
C GLU A 272 2.21 -5.28 3.48
N LYS A 273 1.80 -5.99 4.54
CA LYS A 273 0.48 -5.79 5.14
C LYS A 273 0.26 -4.34 5.56
N LEU A 274 1.23 -3.74 6.28
CA LEU A 274 1.14 -2.35 6.72
C LEU A 274 1.10 -1.36 5.55
N ALA A 275 1.83 -1.63 4.48
CA ALA A 275 1.83 -0.81 3.26
C ALA A 275 0.47 -0.88 2.55
N LEU A 276 -0.10 -2.07 2.41
CA LEU A 276 -1.43 -2.27 1.82
C LEU A 276 -2.52 -1.55 2.62
N GLU A 277 -2.47 -1.59 3.95
CA GLU A 277 -3.44 -0.93 4.84
C GLU A 277 -3.43 0.61 4.71
N ASN A 278 -2.26 1.23 4.51
CA ASN A 278 -2.12 2.69 4.56
C ASN A 278 -1.96 3.38 3.20
N SER A 279 -1.53 2.65 2.16
CA SER A 279 -1.17 3.22 0.85
C SER A 279 -2.27 4.07 0.23
N TYR A 280 -3.50 3.56 0.19
CA TYR A 280 -4.64 4.29 -0.34
C TYR A 280 -4.88 5.60 0.41
N ARG A 281 -4.87 5.55 1.76
CA ARG A 281 -5.17 6.73 2.57
C ARG A 281 -4.08 7.78 2.45
N PHE A 282 -2.79 7.42 2.47
CA PHE A 282 -1.71 8.40 2.28
C PHE A 282 -1.78 9.05 0.90
N ALA A 283 -2.05 8.26 -0.15
CA ALA A 283 -2.27 8.80 -1.49
C ALA A 283 -3.48 9.75 -1.55
N ALA A 284 -4.61 9.36 -0.94
CA ALA A 284 -5.81 10.19 -0.85
C ALA A 284 -5.56 11.48 -0.06
N SER A 285 -4.92 11.41 1.10
CA SER A 285 -4.55 12.56 1.92
C SER A 285 -3.69 13.56 1.15
N LYS A 286 -2.70 13.07 0.40
CA LYS A 286 -1.85 13.89 -0.48
C LYS A 286 -2.64 14.54 -1.61
N ALA A 287 -3.58 13.82 -2.22
CA ALA A 287 -4.45 14.36 -3.26
C ALA A 287 -5.38 15.46 -2.72
N TYR A 288 -6.03 15.23 -1.58
CA TYR A 288 -6.88 16.23 -0.93
C TYR A 288 -6.11 17.46 -0.48
N TYR A 289 -4.89 17.28 0.04
CA TYR A 289 -4.04 18.42 0.40
C TYR A 289 -3.72 19.31 -0.81
N ARG A 290 -3.44 18.71 -1.98
CA ARG A 290 -3.25 19.46 -3.23
C ARG A 290 -4.51 20.22 -3.65
N LEU A 291 -5.70 19.62 -3.46
CA LEU A 291 -6.98 20.30 -3.73
C LEU A 291 -7.18 21.50 -2.79
N VAL A 292 -6.87 21.37 -1.50
CA VAL A 292 -6.89 22.49 -0.55
C VAL A 292 -5.98 23.62 -1.04
N GLN A 293 -4.73 23.31 -1.39
CA GLN A 293 -3.77 24.30 -1.90
C GLN A 293 -4.27 25.00 -3.17
N ALA A 294 -4.84 24.25 -4.11
CA ALA A 294 -5.40 24.80 -5.35
C ALA A 294 -6.57 25.75 -5.06
N ARG A 295 -7.48 25.40 -4.14
CA ARG A 295 -8.60 26.29 -3.77
C ARG A 295 -8.14 27.55 -3.07
N ILE A 296 -7.17 27.47 -2.18
CA ILE A 296 -6.55 28.65 -1.53
C ILE A 296 -5.88 29.55 -2.57
N GLU A 297 -5.23 28.99 -3.58
CA GLU A 297 -4.66 29.76 -4.69
C GLU A 297 -5.74 30.47 -5.52
N GLU A 298 -6.84 29.77 -5.81
CA GLU A 298 -7.98 30.34 -6.53
C GLU A 298 -8.75 31.42 -5.76
N LEU A 299 -8.68 31.42 -4.42
CA LEU A 299 -9.22 32.51 -3.58
C LEU A 299 -8.50 33.83 -3.83
N ARG A 300 -7.23 33.79 -4.29
CA ARG A 300 -6.38 34.96 -4.52
C ARG A 300 -6.40 35.90 -3.31
N GLU A 301 -6.07 35.32 -2.17
CA GLU A 301 -6.16 35.94 -0.85
C GLU A 301 -5.21 37.13 -0.75
N THR A 302 -5.75 38.26 -0.30
CA THR A 302 -4.98 39.39 0.23
C THR A 302 -5.23 39.51 1.72
N ARG A 303 -4.20 39.98 2.44
CA ARG A 303 -4.20 40.01 3.90
C ARG A 303 -5.13 41.10 4.42
N ILE A 304 -5.97 40.72 5.39
CA ILE A 304 -6.65 41.67 6.27
C ILE A 304 -5.69 42.03 7.41
N PRO A 305 -5.41 43.32 7.69
CA PRO A 305 -4.50 43.72 8.76
C PRO A 305 -4.86 43.11 10.12
N GLY A 306 -3.87 42.50 10.78
CA GLY A 306 -4.05 41.89 12.10
C GLY A 306 -4.67 40.49 12.10
N VAL A 307 -4.98 39.92 10.93
CA VAL A 307 -5.64 38.61 10.80
C VAL A 307 -4.77 37.68 9.93
N PRO A 308 -4.53 36.42 10.33
CA PRO A 308 -3.89 35.44 9.46
C PRO A 308 -4.82 35.08 8.28
N THR A 309 -4.22 34.87 7.11
CA THR A 309 -4.94 34.37 5.94
C THR A 309 -5.28 32.89 6.09
N ILE A 310 -6.20 32.38 5.26
CA ILE A 310 -6.53 30.95 5.25
C ILE A 310 -5.29 30.14 4.85
N ARG A 311 -4.50 30.63 3.88
CA ARG A 311 -3.19 30.03 3.54
C ARG A 311 -2.28 29.89 4.74
N GLU A 312 -2.03 30.98 5.48
CA GLU A 312 -1.13 30.96 6.64
C GLU A 312 -1.60 30.02 7.74
N PHE A 313 -2.92 29.96 7.96
CA PHE A 313 -3.50 29.03 8.90
C PHE A 313 -3.28 27.57 8.46
N MET A 314 -3.53 27.25 7.18
CA MET A 314 -3.35 25.89 6.66
C MET A 314 -1.88 25.46 6.61
N ASP A 315 -0.96 26.34 6.22
CA ASP A 315 0.47 26.05 6.22
C ASP A 315 0.97 25.71 7.62
N ARG A 316 0.40 26.33 8.66
CA ARG A 316 0.80 26.09 10.05
C ARG A 316 0.08 24.91 10.71
N ARG A 317 -1.16 24.60 10.29
CA ARG A 317 -2.04 23.64 10.99
C ARG A 317 -2.35 22.36 10.22
N LEU A 318 -2.26 22.39 8.89
CA LEU A 318 -2.50 21.24 8.02
C LEU A 318 -1.19 20.65 7.47
N ALA A 319 -0.26 21.49 7.00
CA ALA A 319 0.98 21.00 6.38
C ALA A 319 1.82 20.08 7.27
N PRO A 320 1.98 20.29 8.60
CA PRO A 320 2.72 19.38 9.46
C PRO A 320 2.13 17.95 9.52
N ALA A 321 0.81 17.84 9.48
CA ALA A 321 0.14 16.54 9.42
C ALA A 321 0.43 15.82 8.10
N MET A 322 0.44 16.57 6.99
CA MET A 322 0.74 16.02 5.67
C MET A 322 2.21 15.59 5.55
N ASN A 323 3.13 16.37 6.10
CA ASN A 323 4.55 16.01 6.18
C ASN A 323 4.77 14.73 7.00
N THR A 324 3.94 14.48 8.02
CA THR A 324 3.98 13.26 8.84
C THR A 324 3.49 12.04 8.04
N CYS A 325 2.43 12.19 7.25
CA CYS A 325 1.96 11.14 6.34
C CYS A 325 3.05 10.80 5.32
N GLU A 326 3.64 11.81 4.68
CA GLU A 326 4.67 11.63 3.66
C GLU A 326 5.97 11.04 4.23
N SER A 327 6.41 11.47 5.42
CA SER A 327 7.60 10.91 6.06
C SER A 327 7.39 9.44 6.45
N THR A 328 6.19 9.09 6.91
CA THR A 328 5.81 7.72 7.23
C THR A 328 5.82 6.84 5.98
N GLU A 329 5.17 7.28 4.89
CA GLU A 329 5.18 6.59 3.60
C GLU A 329 6.61 6.36 3.08
N ARG A 330 7.47 7.40 3.09
CA ARG A 330 8.87 7.28 2.68
C ARG A 330 9.65 6.28 3.55
N ARG A 331 9.38 6.26 4.86
CA ARG A 331 10.01 5.32 5.79
C ARG A 331 9.55 3.87 5.55
N GLN A 332 8.26 3.68 5.26
CA GLN A 332 7.71 2.38 4.86
C GLN A 332 8.44 1.82 3.64
N GLN A 333 8.57 2.64 2.58
CA GLN A 333 9.25 2.25 1.36
C GLN A 333 10.73 1.92 1.59
N ALA A 334 11.45 2.77 2.34
CA ALA A 334 12.86 2.55 2.65
C ALA A 334 13.10 1.26 3.45
N LEU A 335 12.21 0.94 4.41
CA LEU A 335 12.29 -0.30 5.18
C LEU A 335 11.96 -1.53 4.31
N ALA A 336 10.93 -1.46 3.48
CA ALA A 336 10.58 -2.54 2.54
C ALA A 336 11.78 -2.88 1.63
N GLU A 337 12.42 -1.87 1.04
CA GLU A 337 13.62 -2.04 0.23
C GLU A 337 14.79 -2.65 1.01
N ARG A 338 14.99 -2.22 2.25
CA ARG A 338 16.06 -2.76 3.11
C ARG A 338 15.80 -4.22 3.47
N ILE A 339 14.57 -4.58 3.82
CA ILE A 339 14.16 -5.96 4.08
C ILE A 339 14.36 -6.83 2.83
N GLY A 340 13.94 -6.34 1.65
CA GLY A 340 14.13 -7.03 0.38
C GLY A 340 15.60 -7.35 0.10
N ARG A 341 16.49 -6.34 0.23
CA ARG A 341 17.93 -6.55 0.07
C ARG A 341 18.50 -7.57 1.06
N SER A 342 18.11 -7.50 2.34
CA SER A 342 18.56 -8.48 3.34
C SER A 342 18.09 -9.90 3.02
N ASN A 343 16.86 -10.06 2.52
CA ASN A 343 16.31 -11.34 2.10
C ASN A 343 17.10 -11.93 0.92
N ASP A 344 17.43 -11.12 -0.09
CA ASP A 344 18.21 -11.56 -1.25
C ASP A 344 19.63 -12.01 -0.87
N LEU A 345 20.28 -11.26 0.03
CA LEU A 345 21.60 -11.62 0.55
C LEU A 345 21.57 -12.95 1.33
N LEU A 346 20.59 -13.15 2.21
CA LEU A 346 20.44 -14.41 2.95
C LEU A 346 20.14 -15.59 2.03
N ARG A 347 19.25 -15.42 1.05
CA ARG A 347 18.95 -16.45 0.07
C ARG A 347 20.20 -16.87 -0.71
N THR A 348 21.05 -15.91 -1.06
CA THR A 348 22.34 -16.16 -1.71
C THR A 348 23.28 -16.93 -0.79
N ARG A 349 23.40 -16.52 0.48
CA ARG A 349 24.26 -17.18 1.48
C ARG A 349 23.83 -18.63 1.74
N VAL A 350 22.54 -18.87 1.97
CA VAL A 350 21.96 -20.21 2.15
C VAL A 350 22.25 -21.10 0.94
N GLY A 351 22.13 -20.55 -0.28
CA GLY A 351 22.48 -21.26 -1.51
C GLY A 351 23.94 -21.71 -1.53
N ILE A 352 24.88 -20.82 -1.19
CA ILE A 352 26.31 -21.14 -1.12
C ILE A 352 26.60 -22.19 -0.05
N VAL A 353 25.98 -22.11 1.13
CA VAL A 353 26.17 -23.08 2.21
C VAL A 353 25.67 -24.47 1.79
N GLN A 354 24.50 -24.55 1.15
CA GLN A 354 23.97 -25.81 0.62
C GLN A 354 24.86 -26.40 -0.47
N GLU A 355 25.37 -25.57 -1.40
CA GLU A 355 26.30 -26.03 -2.44
C GLU A 355 27.61 -26.56 -1.84
N ARG A 356 28.19 -25.86 -0.86
CA ARG A 356 29.38 -26.33 -0.13
C ARG A 356 29.11 -27.65 0.60
N GLN A 357 27.93 -27.82 1.21
CA GLN A 357 27.54 -29.06 1.88
C GLN A 357 27.42 -30.22 0.88
N ASN A 358 26.74 -30.00 -0.24
CA ASN A 358 26.60 -30.99 -1.32
C ASN A 358 27.99 -31.41 -1.86
N ARG A 359 28.88 -30.45 -2.07
CA ARG A 359 30.25 -30.72 -2.49
C ARG A 359 31.02 -31.58 -1.49
N ARG A 360 30.96 -31.27 -0.19
CA ARG A 360 31.59 -32.09 0.86
C ARG A 360 31.04 -33.52 0.90
N ILE A 361 29.74 -33.69 0.71
CA ILE A 361 29.10 -35.01 0.64
C ILE A 361 29.68 -35.79 -0.55
N LEU A 362 29.74 -35.20 -1.74
CA LEU A 362 30.31 -35.82 -2.94
C LEU A 362 31.80 -36.17 -2.76
N GLU A 363 32.59 -35.29 -2.16
CA GLU A 363 34.01 -35.54 -1.86
C GLU A 363 34.16 -36.73 -0.89
N SER A 364 33.31 -36.82 0.14
CA SER A 364 33.32 -37.94 1.08
C SER A 364 32.92 -39.28 0.43
N LEU A 365 31.97 -39.25 -0.51
CA LEU A 365 31.56 -40.43 -1.28
C LEU A 365 32.69 -40.90 -2.19
N ASN A 366 33.35 -39.97 -2.90
CA ASN A 366 34.50 -40.29 -3.73
C ASN A 366 35.65 -40.87 -2.91
N ALA A 367 35.94 -40.32 -1.73
CA ALA A 367 36.97 -40.85 -0.84
C ALA A 367 36.65 -42.28 -0.37
N ARG A 368 35.39 -42.54 0.02
CA ARG A 368 34.93 -43.88 0.41
C ARG A 368 34.98 -44.86 -0.76
N ALA A 369 34.55 -44.45 -1.96
CA ALA A 369 34.62 -45.27 -3.17
C ALA A 369 36.08 -45.62 -3.52
N ALA A 370 37.00 -44.65 -3.41
CA ALA A 370 38.43 -44.88 -3.62
C ALA A 370 39.02 -45.87 -2.58
N GLN A 371 38.60 -45.79 -1.32
CA GLN A 371 39.00 -46.76 -0.28
C GLN A 371 38.45 -48.16 -0.58
N GLN A 372 37.20 -48.27 -1.00
CA GLN A 372 36.59 -49.55 -1.40
C GLN A 372 37.33 -50.16 -2.60
N LEU A 373 37.68 -49.35 -3.61
CA LEU A 373 38.49 -49.79 -4.75
C LEU A 373 39.86 -50.33 -4.32
N ARG A 374 40.55 -49.66 -3.39
CA ARG A 374 41.86 -50.13 -2.88
C ARG A 374 41.73 -51.45 -2.13
N LEU A 375 40.69 -51.61 -1.30
CA LEU A 375 40.41 -52.86 -0.60
C LEU A 375 40.10 -53.98 -1.59
N GLN A 376 39.31 -53.70 -2.62
CA GLN A 376 39.00 -54.67 -3.68
C GLN A 376 40.27 -55.09 -4.42
N GLN A 377 41.13 -54.15 -4.80
CA GLN A 377 42.43 -54.44 -5.41
C GLN A 377 43.34 -55.27 -4.50
N ALA A 378 43.33 -55.03 -3.18
CA ALA A 378 44.08 -55.83 -2.23
C ALA A 378 43.56 -57.28 -2.13
N VAL A 379 42.24 -57.47 -2.14
CA VAL A 379 41.59 -58.80 -2.17
C VAL A 379 41.87 -59.51 -3.48
N GLU A 380 41.83 -58.80 -4.61
CA GLU A 380 42.22 -59.35 -5.91
C GLU A 380 43.68 -59.81 -5.90
N GLY A 381 44.60 -59.01 -5.34
CA GLY A 381 46.00 -59.39 -5.15
C GLY A 381 46.17 -60.68 -4.33
N LEU A 382 45.41 -60.82 -3.24
CA LEU A 382 45.41 -62.05 -2.42
C LEU A 382 44.83 -63.26 -3.18
N SER A 383 43.81 -63.04 -4.02
CA SER A 383 43.22 -64.10 -4.83
C SER A 383 44.21 -64.70 -5.83
N VAL A 384 45.15 -63.91 -6.37
CA VAL A 384 46.23 -64.38 -7.24
C VAL A 384 47.06 -65.45 -6.53
N VAL A 385 47.42 -65.20 -5.28
CA VAL A 385 48.21 -66.14 -4.47
C VAL A 385 47.41 -67.42 -4.20
N ALA A 386 46.14 -67.29 -3.79
CA ALA A 386 45.27 -68.43 -3.50
C ALA A 386 45.01 -69.30 -4.75
N ILE A 387 44.63 -68.71 -5.88
CA ILE A 387 44.35 -69.41 -7.14
C ILE A 387 45.61 -70.10 -7.66
N SER A 388 46.76 -69.43 -7.59
CA SER A 388 48.04 -70.02 -8.02
C SER A 388 48.39 -71.25 -7.19
N TYR A 389 48.26 -71.16 -5.87
CA TYR A 389 48.50 -72.29 -4.96
C TYR A 389 47.58 -73.48 -5.24
N TYR A 390 46.27 -73.27 -5.33
CA TYR A 390 45.31 -74.34 -5.60
C TYR A 390 45.50 -74.97 -6.98
N SER A 391 45.80 -74.16 -8.00
CA SER A 391 45.99 -74.65 -9.36
C SER A 391 47.26 -75.49 -9.51
N ILE A 392 48.36 -75.08 -8.87
CA ILE A 392 49.59 -75.89 -8.80
C ILE A 392 49.30 -77.22 -8.08
N GLY A 393 48.54 -77.19 -6.98
CA GLY A 393 48.09 -78.39 -6.29
C GLY A 393 47.30 -79.34 -7.19
N LEU A 394 46.38 -78.81 -8.01
CA LEU A 394 45.58 -79.59 -8.95
C LEU A 394 46.44 -80.25 -10.04
N ILE A 395 47.43 -79.52 -10.58
CA ILE A 395 48.39 -80.06 -11.56
C ILE A 395 49.24 -81.17 -10.92
N ALA A 396 49.68 -81.01 -9.67
CA ALA A 396 50.42 -82.03 -8.95
C ALA A 396 49.60 -83.31 -8.77
N TYR A 397 48.30 -83.20 -8.45
CA TYR A 397 47.39 -84.35 -8.38
C TYR A 397 47.16 -85.00 -9.75
N ALA A 398 46.95 -84.21 -10.81
CA ALA A 398 46.80 -84.71 -12.17
C ALA A 398 48.06 -85.44 -12.67
N GLY A 399 49.25 -84.90 -12.36
CA GLY A 399 50.54 -85.53 -12.67
C GLY A 399 50.72 -86.87 -11.96
N LYS A 400 50.32 -86.95 -10.68
CA LYS A 400 50.30 -88.22 -9.92
C LYS A 400 49.32 -89.24 -10.53
N ALA A 401 48.14 -88.79 -10.96
CA ALA A 401 47.15 -89.65 -11.63
C ALA A 401 47.63 -90.18 -12.99
N MET A 402 48.28 -89.34 -13.81
CA MET A 402 48.86 -89.78 -15.09
C MET A 402 50.02 -90.76 -14.92
N LYS A 403 50.85 -90.58 -13.88
CA LYS A 403 51.88 -91.58 -13.53
C LYS A 403 51.25 -92.92 -13.13
N ALA A 404 50.15 -92.88 -12.36
CA ALA A 404 49.39 -94.10 -12.02
C ALA A 404 48.73 -94.76 -13.25
N ALA A 405 48.45 -93.99 -14.31
CA ALA A 405 47.87 -94.47 -15.57
C ALA A 405 48.91 -95.00 -16.60
N GLY A 406 50.21 -95.07 -16.24
CA GLY A 406 51.24 -95.74 -17.07
C GLY A 406 52.07 -94.84 -17.98
N VAL A 407 51.97 -93.51 -17.86
CA VAL A 407 52.79 -92.56 -18.62
C VAL A 407 54.14 -92.32 -17.90
N PRO A 408 55.31 -92.42 -18.57
CA PRO A 408 56.63 -92.29 -17.93
C PRO A 408 57.03 -90.82 -17.71
N LEU A 409 56.24 -90.09 -16.94
CA LEU A 409 56.51 -88.71 -16.54
C LEU A 409 56.91 -88.64 -15.07
N ASN A 410 57.99 -87.90 -14.77
CA ASN A 410 58.38 -87.60 -13.40
C ASN A 410 57.51 -86.43 -12.86
N PRO A 411 56.58 -86.68 -11.91
CA PRO A 411 55.60 -85.68 -11.48
C PRO A 411 56.26 -84.46 -10.82
N ASP A 412 57.41 -84.64 -10.18
CA ASP A 412 58.10 -83.57 -9.46
C ASP A 412 58.75 -82.57 -10.43
N MET A 413 59.27 -83.05 -11.56
CA MET A 413 59.80 -82.18 -12.63
C MET A 413 58.70 -81.40 -13.34
N VAL A 414 57.55 -82.05 -13.60
CA VAL A 414 56.39 -81.39 -14.22
C VAL A 414 55.83 -80.30 -13.30
N THR A 415 55.74 -80.58 -12.00
CA THR A 415 55.24 -79.61 -11.00
C THR A 415 56.22 -78.44 -10.84
N GLY A 416 57.53 -78.70 -10.80
CA GLY A 416 58.56 -77.65 -10.72
C GLY A 416 58.60 -76.74 -11.95
N ALA A 417 58.44 -77.30 -13.16
CA ALA A 417 58.38 -76.52 -14.40
C ALA A 417 57.05 -75.75 -14.57
N ALA A 418 55.93 -76.32 -14.10
CA ALA A 418 54.61 -75.69 -14.18
C ALA A 418 54.46 -74.49 -13.24
N MET A 419 55.22 -74.44 -12.13
CA MET A 419 55.13 -73.39 -11.11
C MET A 419 55.37 -71.96 -11.66
N PRO A 420 56.51 -71.65 -12.32
CA PRO A 420 56.74 -70.31 -12.87
C PRO A 420 55.79 -69.98 -14.03
N VAL A 421 55.40 -70.98 -14.83
CA VAL A 421 54.47 -70.80 -15.95
C VAL A 421 53.07 -70.43 -15.44
N MET A 422 52.56 -71.12 -14.42
CA MET A 422 51.25 -70.81 -13.85
C MET A 422 51.21 -69.45 -13.16
N LEU A 423 52.26 -69.09 -12.41
CA LEU A 423 52.38 -67.75 -11.83
C LEU A 423 52.36 -66.66 -12.92
N ALA A 424 53.09 -66.87 -14.02
CA ALA A 424 53.08 -65.93 -15.14
C ALA A 424 51.71 -65.85 -15.84
N VAL A 425 51.04 -66.98 -16.06
CA VAL A 425 49.71 -67.04 -16.71
C VAL A 425 48.64 -66.36 -15.87
N VAL A 426 48.56 -66.66 -14.57
CA VAL A 426 47.56 -66.07 -13.66
C VAL A 426 47.82 -64.56 -13.52
N TRP A 427 49.08 -64.15 -13.35
CA TRP A 427 49.44 -62.73 -13.26
C TRP A 427 49.14 -61.96 -14.55
N LEU A 428 49.51 -62.50 -15.72
CA LEU A 428 49.22 -61.87 -17.02
C LEU A 428 47.72 -61.85 -17.34
N GLY A 429 46.99 -62.90 -16.98
CA GLY A 429 45.54 -63.00 -17.18
C GLY A 429 44.79 -61.93 -16.40
N LEU A 430 45.07 -61.79 -15.12
CA LEU A 430 44.49 -60.75 -14.27
C LEU A 430 44.92 -59.34 -14.71
N ARG A 431 46.19 -59.14 -15.08
CA ARG A 431 46.68 -57.84 -15.57
C ARG A 431 45.99 -57.43 -16.88
N ARG A 432 45.71 -58.37 -17.79
CA ARG A 432 44.94 -58.12 -19.02
C ARG A 432 43.47 -57.80 -18.74
N MET A 433 42.85 -58.51 -17.80
CA MET A 433 41.46 -58.22 -17.40
C MET A 433 41.32 -56.81 -16.81
N HIS A 434 42.24 -56.41 -15.93
CA HIS A 434 42.23 -55.08 -15.32
C HIS A 434 42.37 -53.96 -16.37
N HIS A 435 43.20 -54.19 -17.40
CA HIS A 435 43.42 -53.23 -18.48
C HIS A 435 42.22 -53.07 -19.43
N HIS A 436 41.28 -54.03 -19.43
CA HIS A 436 40.03 -53.97 -20.21
C HIS A 436 38.89 -53.29 -19.43
N VAL A 437 38.91 -53.35 -18.10
CA VAL A 437 37.86 -52.78 -17.22
C VAL A 437 38.15 -51.32 -16.84
N SER A 438 39.42 -50.87 -16.90
CA SER A 438 39.81 -49.50 -16.59
C SER A 438 39.71 -48.51 -17.76
N ARG A 439 38.95 -48.81 -18.81
CA ARG A 439 38.85 -48.00 -20.03
C ARG A 439 37.46 -47.42 -20.24
#